data_AF-A0A7V4SYI4-F1
#
_entry.id   AF-A0A7V4SYI4-F1
#
_cell.length_a   1.000
_cell.length_b   1.000
_cell.length_c   1.000
_cell.angle_alpha   90.00
_cell.angle_beta   90.00
_cell.angle_gamma   90.00
#
_symmetry.space_group_name_H-M   'P 1'
#
loop_
_entity.id
_entity.type
_entity.pdbx_description
1 polymer ?
#
loop_
_entity_poly.entity_id
_entity_poly.type
_entity_poly.pdbx_seq_one_letter_code
_entity_poly.pdbx_strand_id
1 'polypeptide(L)' 'MNGRRILTLSLPQSILKEVNEIAKEEKLSKSELFRMAITDFIGRMKWNKAARFGQKVAREMKITEEDIEDIVHEFRKR' A
#
# COMPACT_ATOMS: atom_id res chain seq x y z
N MET A 1 13.07 -0.53 -17.20
CA MET A 1 13.76 -1.82 -16.90
C MET A 1 12.99 -2.52 -15.79
N ASN A 2 12.19 -3.54 -16.12
CA ASN A 2 11.55 -4.41 -15.12
C ASN A 2 12.45 -5.63 -14.87
N GLY A 3 13.38 -5.51 -13.92
CA GLY A 3 14.25 -6.60 -13.48
C GLY A 3 14.00 -6.94 -12.02
N ARG A 4 13.87 -8.22 -11.68
CA ARG A 4 13.90 -8.68 -10.28
C ARG A 4 15.36 -8.74 -9.84
N ARG A 5 15.64 -8.24 -8.62
CA ARG A 5 16.95 -8.40 -7.97
C ARG A 5 16.78 -9.19 -6.68
N ILE A 6 17.84 -9.92 -6.32
CA ILE A 6 17.88 -10.66 -5.06
C ILE A 6 18.09 -9.65 -3.92
N LEU A 7 17.28 -9.79 -2.89
CA LEU A 7 17.42 -9.09 -1.62
C LEU A 7 17.76 -10.12 -0.55
N THR A 8 18.91 -9.96 0.08
CA THR A 8 19.30 -10.74 1.27
C THR A 8 19.00 -9.91 2.50
N LEU A 9 18.26 -10.48 3.46
CA LEU A 9 17.95 -9.81 4.72
C LEU A 9 18.08 -10.79 5.90
N SER A 10 18.42 -10.26 7.06
CA SER A 10 18.44 -10.99 8.33
C SER A 10 17.13 -10.74 9.09
N LEU A 11 16.61 -11.78 9.74
CA LEU A 11 15.38 -11.71 10.55
C LEU A 11 15.64 -12.35 11.92
N PRO A 12 15.00 -11.84 12.99
CA PRO A 12 14.94 -12.55 14.25
C PRO A 12 14.36 -13.96 14.06
N GLN A 13 14.87 -14.93 14.81
CA GLN A 13 14.43 -16.33 14.68
C GLN A 13 12.93 -16.50 14.93
N SER A 14 12.37 -15.74 15.88
CA SER A 14 10.93 -15.72 16.16
C SER A 14 10.09 -15.34 14.94
N ILE A 15 10.48 -14.27 14.25
CA ILE A 15 9.81 -13.80 13.04
C ILE A 15 9.97 -14.80 11.90
N LEU A 16 11.15 -15.40 11.74
CA LEU A 16 11.36 -16.41 10.70
C LEU A 16 10.45 -17.63 10.91
N LYS A 17 10.22 -18.03 12.16
CA LYS A 17 9.30 -19.12 12.51
C LYS A 17 7.86 -18.78 12.07
N GLU A 18 7.38 -17.61 12.45
CA GLU A 18 6.05 -17.11 12.10
C GLU A 18 5.86 -17.00 10.58
N VAL A 19 6.86 -16.46 9.87
CA VAL A 19 6.85 -16.40 8.40
C VAL A 19 6.72 -17.79 7.76
N ASN A 20 7.39 -18.81 8.31
CA ASN A 20 7.29 -20.17 7.78
C ASN A 20 5.90 -20.78 8.04
N GLU A 21 5.31 -20.50 9.20
CA GLU A 21 3.96 -20.96 9.55
C GLU A 21 2.90 -20.33 8.63
N ILE A 22 2.90 -19.00 8.51
CA ILE A 22 1.98 -18.26 7.62
C ILE A 22 2.14 -18.71 6.17
N ALA A 23 3.38 -18.82 5.67
CA ALA A 23 3.61 -19.25 4.29
C ALA A 23 3.06 -20.67 4.03
N LYS A 24 3.12 -21.56 5.01
CA LYS A 24 2.58 -22.93 4.91
C LYS A 24 1.06 -22.93 4.92
N GLU A 25 0.44 -22.17 5.83
CA GLU A 25 -1.01 -22.04 5.95
C GLU A 25 -1.63 -21.46 4.67
N GLU A 26 -1.05 -20.37 4.17
CA GLU A 26 -1.50 -19.66 2.97
C GLU A 26 -1.05 -20.33 1.66
N LYS A 27 -0.28 -21.43 1.74
CA LYS A 27 0.30 -22.13 0.58
C LYS A 27 1.12 -21.22 -0.34
N LEU A 28 1.84 -20.27 0.23
CA LEU A 28 2.70 -19.32 -0.46
C LEU A 28 4.17 -19.67 -0.27
N SER A 29 5.02 -19.34 -1.24
CA SER A 29 6.46 -19.29 -0.94
C SER A 29 6.78 -18.10 -0.04
N LYS A 30 7.82 -18.22 0.80
CA LYS A 30 8.34 -17.09 1.60
C LYS A 30 8.55 -15.82 0.76
N SER A 31 9.14 -15.99 -0.42
CA SER A 31 9.42 -14.88 -1.33
C SER A 31 8.15 -14.21 -1.86
N GLU A 32 7.05 -14.95 -2.04
CA GLU A 32 5.75 -14.38 -2.40
C GLU A 32 5.14 -13.62 -1.23
N LEU A 33 5.13 -14.22 -0.03
CA LEU A 33 4.66 -13.58 1.18
C LEU A 33 5.38 -12.24 1.43
N PHE A 34 6.72 -12.23 1.33
CA PHE A 34 7.51 -10.99 1.46
C PHE A 34 7.17 -9.97 0.38
N ARG A 35 7.02 -10.38 -0.87
CA ARG A 35 6.64 -9.46 -1.96
C ARG A 35 5.27 -8.84 -1.72
N MET A 36 4.29 -9.65 -1.30
CA MET A 36 2.95 -9.17 -0.97
C MET A 36 3.00 -8.18 0.19
N ALA A 37 3.62 -8.56 1.31
CA ALA A 37 3.72 -7.73 2.51
C ALA A 37 4.44 -6.40 2.25
N ILE A 38 5.56 -6.42 1.53
CA ILE A 38 6.31 -5.19 1.19
C ILE A 38 5.49 -4.30 0.25
N THR A 39 4.83 -4.89 -0.76
CA THR A 39 4.02 -4.14 -1.74
C THR A 39 2.84 -3.46 -1.04
N ASP A 40 2.15 -4.20 -0.18
CA ASP A 40 1.03 -3.71 0.62
C ASP A 40 1.46 -2.61 1.61
N PHE A 41 2.58 -2.81 2.32
CA PHE A 41 3.15 -1.78 3.19
C PHE A 41 3.48 -0.48 2.44
N ILE A 42 4.17 -0.58 1.30
CA ILE A 42 4.48 0.58 0.45
C ILE A 42 3.19 1.23 -0.07
N GLY A 43 2.20 0.43 -0.47
CA GLY A 43 0.88 0.89 -0.91
C GLY A 43 0.20 1.74 0.16
N ARG A 44 0.10 1.23 1.40
CA ARG A 44 -0.44 1.96 2.55
C ARG A 44 0.31 3.26 2.82
N MET A 45 1.64 3.25 2.77
CA MET A 45 2.42 4.48 2.96
C MET A 45 2.11 5.54 1.90
N LYS A 46 2.02 5.13 0.62
CA LYS A 46 1.65 6.03 -0.47
C LYS A 46 0.24 6.56 -0.31
N TRP A 47 -0.71 5.70 0.02
CA TRP A 47 -2.10 6.09 0.28
C TRP A 47 -2.19 7.08 1.43
N ASN A 48 -1.55 6.82 2.57
CA ASN A 48 -1.54 7.73 3.72
C ASN A 48 -0.95 9.10 3.37
N LYS A 49 0.09 9.14 2.52
CA LYS A 49 0.66 10.41 2.04
C LYS A 49 -0.34 11.17 1.17
N ALA A 50 -0.99 10.49 0.23
CA ALA A 50 -1.99 11.09 -0.66
C ALA A 50 -3.22 11.57 0.13
N ALA A 51 -3.72 10.75 1.06
CA ALA A 51 -4.85 11.07 1.92
C ALA A 51 -4.58 12.30 2.79
N ARG A 52 -3.39 12.42 3.42
CA ARG A 52 -3.02 13.63 4.18
C ARG A 52 -3.01 14.88 3.31
N PHE A 53 -2.50 14.77 2.09
CA PHE A 53 -2.53 15.89 1.15
C PHE A 53 -3.97 16.24 0.75
N GLY A 54 -4.79 15.25 0.41
CA GLY A 54 -6.20 15.44 0.08
C GLY A 54 -6.99 16.08 1.22
N GLN A 55 -6.80 15.63 2.45
CA GLN A 55 -7.42 16.22 3.65
C GLN A 55 -7.03 17.68 3.84
N LYS A 56 -5.76 18.03 3.60
CA LYS A 56 -5.29 19.42 3.66
C LYS A 56 -6.02 20.28 2.62
N VAL A 57 -6.05 19.82 1.36
CA VAL A 57 -6.72 20.53 0.26
C VAL A 57 -8.21 20.67 0.52
N ALA A 58 -8.88 19.59 0.95
CA ALA A 58 -10.30 19.63 1.27
C ALA A 58 -10.62 20.65 2.37
N ARG A 59 -9.77 20.74 3.40
CA ARG A 59 -9.92 21.75 4.46
C ARG A 59 -9.72 23.18 3.95
N GLU A 60 -8.70 23.40 3.13
CA GLU A 60 -8.38 24.72 2.57
C GLU A 60 -9.47 25.20 1.59
N MET A 61 -10.05 24.28 0.83
CA MET A 61 -11.08 24.56 -0.17
C MET A 61 -12.52 24.38 0.36
N LYS A 62 -12.68 23.97 1.63
CA LYS A 62 -13.98 23.66 2.26
C LYS A 62 -14.81 22.63 1.48
N ILE A 63 -14.14 21.66 0.88
CA ILE A 63 -14.78 20.56 0.13
C ILE A 63 -15.37 19.57 1.15
N THR A 64 -16.64 19.26 0.94
CA THR A 64 -17.41 18.25 1.67
C THR A 64 -17.54 16.96 0.86
N GLU A 65 -18.14 15.92 1.44
CA GLU A 65 -18.31 14.64 0.74
C GLU A 65 -19.29 14.76 -0.42
N GLU A 66 -20.32 15.59 -0.23
CA GLU A 66 -21.35 15.91 -1.23
C GLU A 66 -20.77 16.58 -2.48
N ASP A 67 -19.70 17.38 -2.33
CA ASP A 67 -19.05 18.06 -3.45
C ASP A 67 -18.19 17.12 -4.32
N ILE A 68 -17.86 15.92 -3.84
CA ILE A 68 -16.88 15.04 -4.50
C ILE A 68 -17.40 14.56 -5.86
N GLU A 69 -18.66 14.17 -5.94
CA GLU A 69 -19.23 13.61 -7.16
C GLU A 69 -19.19 14.63 -8.30
N ASP A 70 -19.59 15.87 -8.03
CA ASP A 70 -19.56 16.97 -9.00
C ASP A 70 -18.13 17.31 -9.42
N ILE A 71 -17.19 17.45 -8.48
CA ILE A 71 -15.77 17.75 -8.76
C ILE A 71 -15.16 16.66 -9.66
N VAL A 72 -15.40 15.38 -9.37
CA VAL A 72 -14.88 14.26 -10.15
C VAL A 72 -15.53 14.21 -11.54
N HIS A 73 -16.83 14.48 -11.61
CA HIS A 73 -17.57 14.50 -12.87
C HIS A 73 -17.09 15.62 -13.78
N GLU A 74 -16.89 16.83 -13.27
CA GLU A 74 -16.31 17.95 -14.01
C GLU A 74 -14.89 17.65 -14.49
N PHE A 75 -14.03 17.08 -13.63
CA PHE A 75 -12.67 16.72 -14.00
C PHE A 75 -12.62 15.69 -15.13
N ARG A 76 -13.49 14.66 -15.10
CA ARG A 76 -13.53 13.59 -16.12
C ARG A 76 -14.16 14.00 -17.46
N LYS A 77 -14.86 15.13 -17.52
CA LYS A 77 -15.39 15.71 -18.77
C LYS A 77 -14.29 16.39 -19.61
N ARG A 78 -13.16 16.71 -18.99
CA ARG A 78 -11.95 17.20 -19.68
C ARG A 78 -11.09 16.05 -20.16
#